data_AF-G9JQE6-F1
#
_entry.id   AF-G9JQE6-F1
#
_cell.length_a   1.000
_cell.length_b   1.000
_cell.length_c   1.000
_cell.angle_alpha   90.00
_cell.angle_beta   90.00
_cell.angle_gamma   90.00
#
_symmetry.space_group_name_H-M   'P 1'
#
loop_
_entity.id
_entity.type
_entity.pdbx_description
1 polymer ?
#
loop_
_entity_poly.entity_id
_entity_poly.type
_entity_poly.pdbx_seq_one_letter_code
_entity_poly.pdbx_strand_id
1 'polypeptide(L)'
;LSFVSFISPLAMVVLPKLGFFPGLSDNKAIQPSQIIQLLSCTAECKGILLSIAFKLVLLAIGIWAVFLRPRNSVLPRIFVFRAMMLVILAVCSFSYWLFYFVQINEATKALSVGEEAMDYTSLVSYVSSFGDTLIFIHYVGVILMEIRHLEPVYYIKIVRSPDGESRSYSIGQLSIQRAAVWVLQKYYTEFTIY
;
A
#
# COMPACT_ATOMS: atom_id res chain seq x y z
N LEU A 1 1.37 0.45 -9.05
CA LEU A 1 2.16 0.31 -7.79
C LEU A 1 1.57 -0.75 -6.87
N SER A 2 0.31 -0.62 -6.40
CA SER A 2 -0.29 -1.57 -5.43
C SER A 2 -0.31 -3.04 -5.89
N PHE A 3 -0.66 -3.31 -7.16
CA PHE A 3 -0.60 -4.68 -7.70
C PHE A 3 0.84 -5.22 -7.76
N VAL A 4 1.80 -4.38 -8.14
CA VAL A 4 3.23 -4.75 -8.20
C VAL A 4 3.75 -5.07 -6.80
N SER A 5 3.44 -4.25 -5.80
CA SER A 5 3.80 -4.50 -4.41
C SER A 5 3.14 -5.76 -3.84
N PHE A 6 1.92 -6.10 -4.28
CA PHE A 6 1.23 -7.34 -3.87
C PHE A 6 1.92 -8.60 -4.42
N ILE A 7 2.36 -8.57 -5.69
CA ILE A 7 3.07 -9.69 -6.32
C ILE A 7 4.54 -9.76 -5.90
N SER A 8 5.13 -8.67 -5.40
CA SER A 8 6.56 -8.59 -5.06
C SER A 8 7.04 -9.66 -4.06
N PRO A 9 6.35 -9.94 -2.93
CA PRO A 9 6.75 -11.01 -2.02
C PRO A 9 6.77 -12.41 -2.68
N LEU A 10 5.79 -12.69 -3.55
CA LEU A 10 5.76 -13.96 -4.31
C LEU A 10 6.94 -14.04 -5.28
N ALA A 11 7.23 -12.96 -5.99
CA ALA A 11 8.37 -12.88 -6.89
C ALA A 11 9.68 -13.14 -6.14
N MET A 12 9.90 -12.49 -4.98
CA MET A 12 11.11 -12.67 -4.17
C MET A 12 11.33 -14.11 -3.68
N VAL A 13 10.26 -14.85 -3.40
CA VAL A 13 10.34 -16.27 -2.99
C VAL A 13 10.58 -17.20 -4.18
N VAL A 14 9.98 -16.91 -5.33
CA VAL A 14 9.98 -17.80 -6.50
C VAL A 14 11.22 -17.61 -7.39
N LEU A 15 11.76 -16.39 -7.50
CA LEU A 15 12.90 -16.08 -8.36
C LEU A 15 14.13 -16.99 -8.14
N PRO A 16 14.56 -17.28 -6.89
CA PRO A 16 15.69 -18.18 -6.65
C PRO A 16 15.38 -19.63 -7.03
N LYS A 17 14.11 -20.06 -6.94
CA LYS A 17 13.64 -21.41 -7.33
C LYS A 17 13.66 -21.61 -8.84
N LEU A 18 13.48 -20.54 -9.60
CA LEU A 18 13.54 -20.55 -11.07
C LEU A 18 14.97 -20.41 -11.61
N GLY A 19 15.99 -20.34 -10.73
CA GLY A 19 17.39 -20.19 -11.14
C GLY A 19 17.73 -18.80 -11.68
N PHE A 20 16.89 -17.79 -11.43
CA PHE A 20 17.16 -16.42 -11.85
C PHE A 20 18.08 -15.73 -10.84
N PHE A 21 19.39 -15.95 -11.01
CA PHE A 21 20.42 -15.30 -10.22
C PHE A 21 21.13 -14.23 -11.09
N PRO A 22 20.85 -12.93 -10.88
CA PRO A 22 21.47 -11.84 -11.64
C PRO A 22 22.96 -11.72 -11.29
N GLY A 23 23.79 -12.54 -11.94
CA GLY A 23 25.23 -12.66 -11.68
C GLY A 23 25.81 -14.00 -12.14
N LEU A 24 24.95 -14.99 -12.42
CA LEU A 24 25.31 -16.35 -12.85
C LEU A 24 25.29 -16.55 -14.37
N SER A 25 24.83 -15.55 -15.14
CA SER A 25 24.79 -15.65 -16.61
C SER A 25 26.19 -15.73 -17.23
N ASP A 26 27.23 -15.26 -16.53
CA ASP A 26 28.60 -15.25 -17.06
C ASP A 26 29.44 -16.47 -16.63
N ASN A 27 29.04 -17.23 -15.61
CA ASN A 27 29.85 -18.35 -15.09
C ASN A 27 29.02 -19.63 -14.95
N LYS A 28 29.09 -20.47 -15.99
CA LYS A 28 28.49 -21.80 -16.11
C LYS A 28 29.18 -22.83 -15.21
N ALA A 29 29.12 -22.67 -13.88
CA ALA A 29 29.85 -23.56 -12.97
C ALA A 29 29.15 -23.89 -11.64
N ILE A 30 27.80 -23.87 -11.58
CA ILE A 30 27.09 -24.40 -10.40
C ILE A 30 26.35 -25.67 -10.77
N GLN A 31 26.67 -26.77 -10.09
CA GLN A 31 25.96 -28.03 -10.24
C GLN A 31 24.51 -27.89 -9.70
N PRO A 32 23.49 -28.39 -10.42
CA PRO A 32 22.08 -28.28 -10.01
C PRO A 32 21.79 -28.99 -8.67
N SER A 33 22.64 -29.91 -8.24
CA SER A 33 22.54 -30.63 -6.96
C SER A 33 22.73 -29.74 -5.73
N GLN A 34 23.66 -28.77 -5.76
CA GLN A 34 23.92 -27.86 -4.63
C GLN A 34 22.79 -26.85 -4.44
N ILE A 35 22.15 -26.40 -5.55
CA ILE A 35 20.99 -25.50 -5.50
C ILE A 35 19.82 -26.21 -4.79
N ILE A 36 19.58 -27.49 -5.07
CA ILE A 36 18.48 -28.26 -4.46
C ILE A 36 18.67 -28.43 -2.95
N GLN A 37 19.92 -28.65 -2.49
CA GLN A 37 20.22 -28.76 -1.06
C GLN A 37 20.10 -27.41 -0.33
N LEU A 38 20.57 -26.31 -0.92
CA LEU A 38 20.38 -24.97 -0.34
C LEU A 38 18.91 -24.53 -0.31
N LEU A 39 18.12 -24.98 -1.27
CA LEU A 39 16.68 -24.71 -1.32
C LEU A 39 15.84 -25.71 -0.52
N SER A 40 16.49 -26.64 0.19
CA SER A 40 15.79 -27.57 1.07
C SER A 40 15.23 -26.79 2.26
N CYS A 41 13.91 -26.84 2.40
CA CYS A 41 13.18 -26.03 3.36
C CYS A 41 12.80 -26.93 4.55
N THR A 42 13.34 -26.60 5.73
CA THR A 42 13.03 -27.25 7.01
C THR A 42 11.57 -26.99 7.41
N ALA A 43 11.09 -27.68 8.45
CA ALA A 43 9.72 -27.50 8.95
C ALA A 43 9.43 -26.03 9.36
N GLU A 44 10.42 -25.34 9.91
CA GLU A 44 10.33 -23.92 10.27
C GLU A 44 10.10 -23.03 9.04
N CYS A 45 10.89 -23.22 7.99
CA CYS A 45 10.76 -22.50 6.72
C CYS A 45 9.38 -22.72 6.07
N LYS A 46 8.83 -23.94 6.14
CA LYS A 46 7.47 -24.23 5.65
C LYS A 46 6.40 -23.45 6.43
N GLY A 47 6.59 -23.29 7.74
CA GLY A 47 5.72 -22.46 8.59
C GLY A 47 5.72 -20.99 8.18
N ILE A 48 6.90 -20.43 7.87
CA ILE A 48 7.02 -19.04 7.41
C ILE A 48 6.37 -18.87 6.02
N LEU A 49 6.53 -19.83 5.11
CA LEU A 49 5.88 -19.79 3.79
C LEU A 49 4.35 -19.78 3.91
N LEU A 50 3.81 -20.60 4.83
CA LEU A 50 2.39 -20.61 5.14
C LEU A 50 1.93 -19.26 5.71
N SER A 51 2.73 -18.66 6.60
CA SER A 51 2.47 -17.30 7.13
C SER A 51 2.40 -16.26 6.01
N ILE A 52 3.34 -16.29 5.05
CA ILE A 52 3.32 -15.40 3.88
C ILE A 52 2.02 -15.57 3.07
N ALA A 53 1.59 -16.81 2.84
CA ALA A 53 0.34 -17.07 2.11
C ALA A 53 -0.86 -16.44 2.81
N PHE A 54 -1.01 -16.63 4.12
CA PHE A 54 -2.10 -16.01 4.89
C PHE A 54 -2.01 -14.49 4.91
N LYS A 55 -0.82 -13.91 5.06
CA LYS A 55 -0.59 -12.45 4.99
C LYS A 55 -1.06 -11.87 3.66
N LEU A 56 -0.73 -12.52 2.54
CA LEU A 56 -1.16 -12.08 1.21
C LEU A 56 -2.67 -12.20 1.03
N VAL A 57 -3.30 -13.27 1.53
CA VAL A 57 -4.77 -13.41 1.51
C VAL A 57 -5.44 -12.29 2.32
N LEU A 58 -4.95 -12.01 3.53
CA LEU A 58 -5.47 -10.92 4.36
C LEU A 58 -5.31 -9.56 3.67
N LEU A 59 -4.15 -9.31 3.05
CA LEU A 59 -3.91 -8.08 2.29
C LEU A 59 -4.85 -7.96 1.08
N ALA A 60 -5.11 -9.06 0.36
CA ALA A 60 -6.06 -9.10 -0.74
C ALA A 60 -7.50 -8.80 -0.27
N ILE A 61 -7.93 -9.38 0.85
CA ILE A 61 -9.22 -9.09 1.47
C ILE A 61 -9.31 -7.62 1.89
N GLY A 62 -8.26 -7.07 2.50
CA GLY A 62 -8.22 -5.65 2.89
C GLY A 62 -8.33 -4.70 1.71
N ILE A 63 -7.61 -4.97 0.62
CA ILE A 63 -7.73 -4.23 -0.64
C ILE A 63 -9.17 -4.34 -1.18
N TRP A 64 -9.71 -5.56 -1.26
CA TRP A 64 -11.08 -5.80 -1.73
C TRP A 64 -12.12 -5.03 -0.89
N ALA A 65 -12.03 -5.09 0.44
CA ALA A 65 -12.94 -4.43 1.36
C ALA A 65 -12.92 -2.89 1.23
N VAL A 66 -11.74 -2.29 1.05
CA VAL A 66 -11.61 -0.84 0.91
C VAL A 66 -12.09 -0.35 -0.46
N PHE A 67 -11.83 -1.12 -1.53
CA PHE A 67 -12.12 -0.68 -2.91
C PHE A 67 -13.51 -1.05 -3.43
N LEU A 68 -14.17 -2.11 -2.92
CA LEU A 68 -15.55 -2.46 -3.32
C LEU A 68 -16.64 -1.83 -2.46
N ARG A 69 -16.30 -1.15 -1.36
CA ARG A 69 -17.30 -0.41 -0.59
C ARG A 69 -17.82 0.77 -1.45
N PRO A 70 -19.12 0.83 -1.79
CA PRO A 70 -19.66 1.92 -2.60
C PRO A 70 -19.46 3.24 -1.84
N ARG A 71 -18.70 4.16 -2.45
CA ARG A 71 -18.37 5.44 -1.85
C ARG A 71 -19.56 6.39 -2.02
N ASN A 72 -20.52 6.31 -1.11
CA ASN A 72 -21.60 7.27 -1.01
C ASN A 72 -20.99 8.64 -0.68
N SER A 73 -21.00 9.55 -1.66
CA SER A 73 -20.43 10.91 -1.67
C SER A 73 -18.91 11.01 -1.90
N VAL A 74 -18.56 11.53 -3.09
CA VAL A 74 -17.21 11.86 -3.53
C VAL A 74 -16.97 13.34 -3.25
N LEU A 75 -16.40 13.69 -2.10
CA LEU A 75 -15.87 15.04 -1.89
C LEU A 75 -14.54 15.17 -2.66
N PRO A 76 -14.38 16.16 -3.57
CA PRO A 76 -13.34 16.20 -4.59
C PRO A 76 -12.04 16.89 -4.12
N ARG A 77 -11.66 16.73 -2.85
CA ARG A 77 -10.38 17.24 -2.35
C ARG A 77 -9.83 16.27 -1.34
N ILE A 78 -8.97 15.36 -1.79
CA ILE A 78 -7.92 14.63 -1.04
C ILE A 78 -7.33 13.57 -1.99
N PHE A 79 -6.24 13.94 -2.66
CA PHE A 79 -5.27 12.95 -3.16
C PHE A 79 -4.00 12.92 -2.29
N VAL A 80 -3.87 13.80 -1.27
CA VAL A 80 -2.64 13.91 -0.46
C VAL A 80 -2.39 12.67 0.38
N PHE A 81 -3.36 12.18 1.14
CA PHE A 81 -3.19 10.95 1.95
C PHE A 81 -2.95 9.72 1.08
N ARG A 82 -3.67 9.60 -0.04
CA ARG A 82 -3.47 8.52 -1.01
C ARG A 82 -2.09 8.61 -1.66
N ALA A 83 -1.63 9.82 -2.01
CA ALA A 83 -0.30 10.05 -2.54
C ALA A 83 0.77 9.73 -1.49
N MET A 84 0.60 10.15 -0.25
CA MET A 84 1.50 9.84 0.87
C MET A 84 1.63 8.33 1.06
N MET A 85 0.51 7.60 1.10
CA MET A 85 0.51 6.14 1.20
C MET A 85 1.20 5.47 0.01
N LEU A 86 0.98 5.98 -1.21
CA LEU A 86 1.67 5.48 -2.40
C LEU A 86 3.17 5.76 -2.37
N VAL A 87 3.60 6.92 -1.86
CA VAL A 87 5.01 7.27 -1.70
C VAL A 87 5.67 6.38 -0.66
N ILE A 88 5.05 6.19 0.51
CA ILE A 88 5.55 5.27 1.55
C ILE A 88 5.67 3.85 0.99
N LEU A 89 4.63 3.37 0.31
CA LEU A 89 4.64 2.06 -0.35
C LEU A 89 5.76 1.93 -1.38
N ALA A 90 5.98 2.97 -2.19
CA ALA A 90 7.04 3.00 -3.20
C ALA A 90 8.42 2.90 -2.56
N VAL A 91 8.71 3.75 -1.56
CA VAL A 91 9.99 3.78 -0.86
C VAL A 91 10.26 2.47 -0.16
N CYS A 92 9.29 1.93 0.61
CA CYS A 92 9.45 0.64 1.27
C CYS A 92 9.68 -0.48 0.25
N SER A 93 8.83 -0.60 -0.79
CA SER A 93 8.98 -1.66 -1.80
C SER A 93 10.34 -1.56 -2.48
N PHE A 94 10.78 -0.37 -2.86
CA PHE A 94 12.07 -0.15 -3.51
C PHE A 94 13.24 -0.54 -2.61
N SER A 95 13.24 -0.11 -1.35
CA SER A 95 14.28 -0.49 -0.38
C SER A 95 14.36 -2.00 -0.19
N TYR A 96 13.23 -2.69 -0.01
CA TYR A 96 13.20 -4.14 0.13
C TYR A 96 13.76 -4.86 -1.12
N TRP A 97 13.42 -4.38 -2.32
CA TRP A 97 13.99 -4.92 -3.56
C TRP A 97 15.49 -4.69 -3.67
N LEU A 98 16.00 -3.50 -3.33
CA LEU A 98 17.43 -3.22 -3.37
C LEU A 98 18.21 -4.15 -2.43
N PHE A 99 17.76 -4.28 -1.18
CA PHE A 99 18.41 -5.17 -0.21
C PHE A 99 18.33 -6.63 -0.64
N TYR A 100 17.21 -7.07 -1.20
CA TYR A 100 17.07 -8.40 -1.78
C TYR A 100 18.10 -8.67 -2.89
N PHE A 101 18.30 -7.71 -3.81
CA PHE A 101 19.32 -7.86 -4.86
C PHE A 101 20.74 -7.95 -4.31
N VAL A 102 21.08 -7.11 -3.32
CA VAL A 102 22.38 -7.18 -2.64
C VAL A 102 22.57 -8.55 -1.99
N GLN A 103 21.56 -9.02 -1.25
CA GLN A 103 21.60 -10.30 -0.54
C GLN A 103 21.78 -11.49 -1.49
N ILE A 104 21.09 -11.51 -2.63
CA ILE A 104 21.25 -12.56 -3.63
C ILE A 104 22.62 -12.50 -4.31
N ASN A 105 23.12 -11.30 -4.62
CA ASN A 105 24.42 -11.15 -5.25
C ASN A 105 25.55 -11.60 -4.33
N GLU A 106 25.48 -11.27 -3.04
CA GLU A 106 26.43 -11.74 -2.03
C GLU A 106 26.34 -13.26 -1.83
N ALA A 107 25.13 -13.82 -1.72
CA ALA A 107 24.94 -15.27 -1.64
C ALA A 107 25.52 -16.01 -2.85
N THR A 108 25.37 -15.44 -4.05
CA THR A 108 25.91 -16.00 -5.30
C THR A 108 27.44 -15.95 -5.31
N LYS A 109 28.04 -14.85 -4.83
CA LYS A 109 29.50 -14.71 -4.71
C LYS A 109 30.08 -15.68 -3.69
N ALA A 110 29.48 -15.79 -2.50
CA ALA A 110 29.89 -16.74 -1.47
C ALA A 110 29.90 -18.17 -2.01
N LEU A 111 28.87 -18.55 -2.78
CA LEU A 111 28.81 -19.86 -3.43
C LEU A 111 29.96 -20.07 -4.42
N SER A 112 30.29 -19.06 -5.26
CA SER A 112 31.40 -19.18 -6.23
C SER A 112 32.78 -19.36 -5.58
N VAL A 113 32.93 -18.92 -4.32
CA VAL A 113 34.18 -19.06 -3.54
C VAL A 113 34.19 -20.37 -2.73
N GLY A 114 33.09 -21.11 -2.70
CA GLY A 114 32.95 -22.35 -1.92
C GLY A 114 32.68 -22.13 -0.44
N GLU A 115 32.26 -20.91 -0.06
CA GLU A 115 31.88 -20.56 1.30
C GLU A 115 30.41 -20.98 1.57
N GLU A 116 30.04 -21.16 2.85
CA GLU A 116 28.67 -21.49 3.24
C GLU A 116 27.71 -20.39 2.76
N ALA A 117 26.93 -20.71 1.73
CA ALA A 117 25.97 -19.78 1.16
C ALA A 117 24.74 -19.63 2.07
N MET A 118 24.02 -18.52 1.88
CA MET A 118 22.89 -18.13 2.73
C MET A 118 21.78 -19.19 2.82
N ASP A 119 21.33 -19.46 4.04
CA ASP A 119 20.17 -20.32 4.29
C ASP A 119 18.88 -19.76 3.67
N TYR A 120 18.15 -20.61 2.96
CA TYR A 120 16.85 -20.28 2.35
C TYR A 120 15.82 -19.82 3.41
N THR A 121 15.91 -20.32 4.64
CA THR A 121 15.06 -19.89 5.76
C THR A 121 15.20 -18.38 6.05
N SER A 122 16.42 -17.85 6.00
CA SER A 122 16.70 -16.42 6.21
C SER A 122 16.09 -15.55 5.11
N LEU A 123 16.14 -16.03 3.86
CA LEU A 123 15.49 -15.38 2.73
C LEU A 123 13.96 -15.35 2.90
N VAL A 124 13.35 -16.50 3.24
CA VAL A 124 11.89 -16.58 3.44
C VAL A 124 11.46 -15.71 4.64
N SER A 125 12.26 -15.67 5.71
CA SER A 125 12.03 -14.77 6.85
C SER A 125 12.10 -13.30 6.44
N TYR A 126 13.08 -12.92 5.61
CA TYR A 126 13.18 -11.57 5.05
C TYR A 126 11.94 -11.20 4.24
N VAL A 127 11.47 -12.08 3.35
CA VAL A 127 10.24 -11.85 2.58
C VAL A 127 9.00 -11.78 3.47
N SER A 128 8.95 -12.58 4.54
CA SER A 128 7.88 -12.51 5.54
C SER A 128 7.81 -11.14 6.21
N SER A 129 8.95 -10.54 6.54
CA SER A 129 9.04 -9.19 7.11
C SER A 129 8.58 -8.09 6.13
N PHE A 130 8.84 -8.29 4.83
CA PHE A 130 8.29 -7.41 3.80
C PHE A 130 6.76 -7.51 3.73
N GLY A 131 6.22 -8.73 3.81
CA GLY A 131 4.78 -8.96 3.93
C GLY A 131 4.15 -8.26 5.14
N ASP A 132 4.82 -8.30 6.29
CA ASP A 132 4.37 -7.56 7.50
C ASP A 132 4.30 -6.06 7.23
N THR A 133 5.36 -5.49 6.65
CA THR A 133 5.41 -4.07 6.30
C THR A 133 4.28 -3.65 5.36
N LEU A 134 3.93 -4.48 4.37
CA LEU A 134 2.81 -4.21 3.46
C LEU A 134 1.46 -4.19 4.19
N ILE A 135 1.23 -5.12 5.12
CA ILE A 135 0.03 -5.15 5.95
C ILE A 135 -0.04 -3.91 6.86
N PHE A 136 1.07 -3.54 7.49
CA PHE A 136 1.12 -2.34 8.33
C PHE A 136 0.81 -1.07 7.53
N ILE A 137 1.40 -0.91 6.35
CA ILE A 137 1.10 0.23 5.46
C ILE A 137 -0.40 0.25 5.11
N HIS A 138 -0.97 -0.90 4.76
CA HIS A 138 -2.40 -1.00 4.47
C HIS A 138 -3.26 -0.63 5.68
N TYR A 139 -2.92 -1.16 6.86
CA TYR A 139 -3.63 -0.90 8.11
C TYR A 139 -3.61 0.59 8.49
N VAL A 140 -2.45 1.25 8.40
CA VAL A 140 -2.35 2.71 8.60
C VAL A 140 -3.20 3.45 7.56
N GLY A 141 -3.19 3.00 6.30
CA GLY A 141 -4.06 3.54 5.26
C GLY A 141 -5.55 3.46 5.60
N VAL A 142 -6.00 2.33 6.16
CA VAL A 142 -7.39 2.15 6.63
C VAL A 142 -7.69 3.07 7.82
N ILE A 143 -6.80 3.17 8.81
CA ILE A 143 -6.98 4.07 9.96
C ILE A 143 -7.12 5.52 9.50
N LEU A 144 -6.22 6.01 8.63
CA LEU A 144 -6.30 7.38 8.12
C LEU A 144 -7.60 7.63 7.34
N MET A 145 -8.10 6.62 6.64
CA MET A 145 -9.39 6.70 5.96
C MET A 145 -10.55 6.82 6.96
N GLU A 146 -10.56 6.02 8.02
CA GLU A 146 -11.62 6.02 9.02
C GLU A 146 -11.64 7.31 9.85
N ILE A 147 -10.46 7.83 10.26
CA ILE A 147 -10.34 9.12 10.95
C ILE A 147 -10.97 10.25 10.12
N ARG A 148 -10.83 10.20 8.79
CA ARG A 148 -11.43 11.21 7.90
C ARG A 148 -12.95 11.14 7.86
N HIS A 149 -13.55 9.97 8.02
CA HIS A 149 -15.02 9.85 8.01
C HIS A 149 -15.68 10.55 9.21
N LEU A 150 -14.91 10.97 10.20
CA LEU A 150 -15.35 11.74 11.37
C LEU A 150 -15.33 13.27 11.14
N GLU A 151 -14.93 13.76 9.95
CA GLU A 151 -14.85 15.21 9.71
C GLU A 151 -16.24 15.90 9.76
N PRO A 152 -16.34 17.09 10.39
CA PRO A 152 -17.62 17.76 10.61
C PRO A 152 -18.22 18.28 9.30
N VAL A 153 -19.49 17.96 9.07
CA VAL A 153 -20.31 18.54 8.02
C VAL A 153 -20.90 19.85 8.56
N TYR A 154 -20.51 21.00 8.00
CA TYR A 154 -21.09 22.27 8.42
C TYR A 154 -22.48 22.47 7.83
N TYR A 155 -23.36 23.02 8.66
CA TYR A 155 -24.71 23.42 8.30
C TYR A 155 -24.82 24.93 8.46
N ILE A 156 -25.34 25.60 7.43
CA ILE A 156 -25.47 27.06 7.43
C ILE A 156 -26.92 27.46 7.15
N LYS A 157 -27.35 28.56 7.77
CA LYS A 157 -28.63 29.20 7.49
C LYS A 157 -28.35 30.60 6.93
N ILE A 158 -28.82 30.86 5.72
CA ILE A 158 -28.74 32.16 5.07
C ILE A 158 -30.04 32.88 5.39
N VAL A 159 -29.97 34.13 5.86
CA VAL A 159 -31.12 34.97 6.21
C VAL A 159 -31.00 36.31 5.50
N ARG A 160 -32.04 36.74 4.79
CA ARG A 160 -32.13 38.04 4.12
C ARG A 160 -32.63 39.11 5.11
N SER A 161 -31.93 40.24 5.23
CA SER A 161 -32.20 41.24 6.28
C SER A 161 -33.53 41.99 6.16
N PRO A 162 -33.98 42.45 4.97
CA PRO A 162 -35.19 43.27 4.86
C PRO A 162 -36.51 42.57 5.23
N ASP A 163 -36.65 41.28 4.92
CA ASP A 163 -37.90 40.53 5.03
C ASP A 163 -37.78 39.24 5.88
N GLY A 164 -36.56 38.84 6.24
CA GLY A 164 -36.31 37.67 7.06
C GLY A 164 -36.44 36.33 6.32
N GLU A 165 -36.59 36.30 4.98
CA GLU A 165 -36.58 35.05 4.22
C GLU A 165 -35.29 34.29 4.54
N SER A 166 -35.41 33.00 4.85
CA SER A 166 -34.25 32.20 5.23
C SER A 166 -34.30 30.80 4.65
N ARG A 167 -33.11 30.30 4.31
CA ARG A 167 -32.91 28.95 3.78
C ARG A 167 -31.68 28.33 4.40
N SER A 168 -31.76 27.03 4.62
CA SER A 168 -30.73 26.28 5.32
C SER A 168 -30.13 25.21 4.42
N TYR A 169 -28.81 25.08 4.48
CA TYR A 169 -28.05 24.22 3.57
C TYR A 169 -26.97 23.45 4.32
N SER A 170 -26.80 22.18 3.95
CA SER A 170 -25.61 21.41 4.29
C SER A 170 -24.50 21.74 3.28
N ILE A 171 -23.43 22.38 3.74
CA ILE A 171 -22.32 22.82 2.87
C ILE A 171 -21.09 21.91 2.96
N GLY A 172 -21.09 20.95 3.88
CA GLY A 172 -19.92 20.12 4.14
C GLY A 172 -18.76 20.96 4.69
N GLN A 173 -17.53 20.63 4.32
CA GLN A 173 -16.34 21.35 4.75
C GLN A 173 -15.87 22.33 3.65
N LEU A 174 -16.13 23.62 3.85
CA LEU A 174 -15.66 24.70 2.98
C LEU A 174 -14.79 25.67 3.78
N SER A 175 -13.76 26.24 3.13
CA SER A 175 -13.08 27.41 3.71
C SER A 175 -14.05 28.60 3.77
N ILE A 176 -13.82 29.53 4.70
CA ILE A 176 -14.70 30.71 4.89
C ILE A 176 -14.90 31.47 3.57
N GLN A 177 -13.82 31.70 2.81
CA GLN A 177 -13.89 32.39 1.51
C GLN A 177 -14.76 31.64 0.50
N ARG A 178 -14.61 30.32 0.41
CA ARG A 178 -15.39 29.51 -0.54
C ARG A 178 -16.84 29.37 -0.09
N ALA A 179 -17.08 29.30 1.23
CA ALA A 179 -18.42 29.34 1.81
C ALA A 179 -19.11 30.67 1.50
N ALA A 180 -18.41 31.80 1.62
CA ALA A 180 -18.96 33.12 1.30
C ALA A 180 -19.39 33.24 -0.18
N VAL A 181 -18.51 32.84 -1.11
CA VAL A 181 -18.85 32.83 -2.55
C VAL A 181 -20.02 31.91 -2.84
N TRP A 182 -20.06 30.72 -2.22
CA TRP A 182 -21.15 29.76 -2.38
C TRP A 182 -22.48 30.29 -1.84
N VAL A 183 -22.46 30.94 -0.66
CA VAL A 183 -23.61 31.62 -0.06
C VAL A 183 -24.16 32.70 -0.97
N LEU A 184 -23.28 33.55 -1.52
CA LEU A 184 -23.66 34.58 -2.50
C LEU A 184 -24.32 33.97 -3.75
N GLN A 185 -23.73 32.92 -4.31
CA GLN A 185 -24.29 32.24 -5.47
C GLN A 185 -25.69 31.69 -5.17
N LYS A 186 -25.88 31.02 -4.02
CA LYS A 186 -27.19 30.50 -3.60
C LYS A 186 -28.19 31.62 -3.35
N TYR A 187 -27.75 32.72 -2.77
CA TYR A 187 -28.58 33.90 -2.60
C TYR A 187 -29.12 34.39 -3.94
N TYR A 188 -28.27 34.57 -4.96
CA TYR A 188 -28.69 35.05 -6.27
C TYR A 188 -29.55 34.07 -7.08
N THR A 189 -29.39 32.76 -6.89
CA THR A 189 -30.12 31.76 -7.70
C THR A 189 -31.41 31.27 -7.06
N GLU A 190 -31.50 31.28 -5.73
CA GLU A 190 -32.59 30.61 -5.02
C GLU A 190 -33.52 31.56 -4.27
N PHE A 191 -33.06 32.76 -3.88
CA PHE A 191 -33.93 33.76 -3.27
C PHE A 191 -34.67 34.52 -4.36
N THR A 192 -35.93 34.84 -4.12
CA THR A 192 -36.73 35.64 -5.04
C THR A 192 -36.18 37.07 -5.12
N ILE A 193 -36.34 37.72 -6.26
CA ILE A 193 -35.97 39.13 -6.40
C ILE A 193 -36.90 39.94 -5.51
N TYR A 194 -36.30 40.74 -4.62
CA TYR A 194 -36.99 41.70 -3.77
C TYR A 194 -36.98 43.07 -4.44
#